data_AF-A0A7X7R6K3-F1
#
_entry.id   AF-A0A7X7R6K3-F1
#
_cell.length_a   1.000
_cell.length_b   1.000
_cell.length_c   1.000
_cell.angle_alpha   90.00
_cell.angle_beta   90.00
_cell.angle_gamma   90.00
#
_symmetry.space_group_name_H-M   'P 1'
#
loop_
_entity.id
_entity.type
_entity.pdbx_description
1 polymer ?
#
loop_
_entity_poly.entity_id
_entity_poly.type
_entity_poly.pdbx_seq_one_letter_code
_entity_poly.pdbx_strand_id
1 'polypeptide(L)'
;MYKEYNAHPKGIKTTDCVVRAISTAFNKDYMECRRELNQKKREWNFTSYKDTKFLYDYLKGYPRLIFKAIKGEPRIKGSDFTELHPKGTYILKMAGHVAVCVEGVILDTWDCSYRSVYTAWEIKK
;
A
#
# COMPACT_ATOMS: atom_id res chain seq x y z
N MET A 1 -9.64 -5.59 9.78
CA MET A 1 -10.89 -5.49 8.99
C MET A 1 -10.57 -5.22 7.52
N TYR A 2 -11.46 -5.63 6.61
CA TYR A 2 -11.35 -5.40 5.17
C TYR A 2 -12.64 -4.77 4.64
N LYS A 3 -12.53 -3.89 3.65
CA LYS A 3 -13.66 -3.35 2.89
C LYS A 3 -13.30 -3.30 1.41
N GLU A 4 -14.20 -3.83 0.57
CA GLU A 4 -14.01 -3.73 -0.88
C GLU A 4 -14.07 -2.27 -1.32
N TYR A 5 -13.02 -1.83 -2.01
CA TYR A 5 -12.88 -0.49 -2.53
C TYR A 5 -12.02 -0.48 -3.80
N ASN A 6 -12.57 0.08 -4.87
CA ASN A 6 -11.85 0.28 -6.12
C ASN A 6 -11.72 1.77 -6.43
N ALA A 7 -10.52 2.32 -6.24
CA ALA A 7 -10.21 3.71 -6.58
C ALA A 7 -10.19 3.99 -8.10
N HIS A 8 -10.23 2.97 -8.95
CA HIS A 8 -10.20 3.17 -10.39
C HIS A 8 -11.51 3.84 -10.87
N PRO A 9 -11.46 4.97 -11.62
CA PRO A 9 -12.65 5.77 -11.95
C PRO A 9 -13.69 5.02 -12.78
N LYS A 10 -13.24 4.10 -13.63
CA LYS A 10 -14.11 3.20 -14.43
C LYS A 10 -14.46 1.88 -13.74
N GLY A 11 -14.09 1.68 -12.47
CA GLY A 11 -14.33 0.42 -11.75
C GLY A 11 -13.58 -0.80 -12.28
N ILE A 12 -12.58 -0.61 -13.13
CA ILE A 12 -11.83 -1.71 -13.78
C ILE A 12 -10.95 -2.40 -12.74
N LYS A 13 -10.98 -3.74 -12.71
CA LYS A 13 -10.07 -4.56 -11.91
C LYS A 13 -8.82 -4.85 -12.76
N THR A 14 -7.67 -4.30 -12.36
CA THR A 14 -6.39 -4.49 -13.08
C THR A 14 -5.22 -4.60 -12.11
N THR A 15 -3.99 -4.71 -12.63
CA THR A 15 -2.76 -4.87 -11.82
C THR A 15 -2.21 -3.53 -11.32
N ASP A 16 -3.06 -2.69 -10.74
CA ASP A 16 -2.80 -1.31 -10.34
C ASP A 16 -2.78 -1.08 -8.83
N CYS A 17 -2.57 -2.15 -8.04
CA CYS A 17 -2.59 -2.11 -6.58
C CYS A 17 -1.76 -0.97 -5.97
N VAL A 18 -0.59 -0.67 -6.55
CA VAL A 18 0.26 0.46 -6.15
C VAL A 18 -0.44 1.81 -6.34
N VAL A 19 -1.06 2.03 -7.51
CA VAL A 19 -1.77 3.28 -7.81
C VAL A 19 -2.99 3.42 -6.89
N ARG A 20 -3.77 2.34 -6.73
CA ARG A 20 -4.96 2.36 -5.85
C ARG A 20 -4.58 2.64 -4.40
N ALA A 21 -3.55 1.98 -3.88
CA ALA A 21 -3.09 2.21 -2.51
C ALA A 21 -2.57 3.64 -2.30
N ILE A 22 -1.70 4.13 -3.19
CA ILE A 22 -1.11 5.47 -3.08
C ILE A 22 -2.18 6.56 -3.25
N SER A 23 -3.01 6.49 -4.30
CA SER A 23 -4.07 7.48 -4.54
C SER A 23 -5.04 7.59 -3.36
N THR A 24 -5.45 6.45 -2.81
CA THR A 24 -6.34 6.40 -1.64
C THR A 24 -5.66 6.95 -0.40
N ALA A 25 -4.40 6.56 -0.13
CA ALA A 25 -3.67 6.99 1.06
C ALA A 25 -3.42 8.50 1.10
N PHE A 26 -3.17 9.11 -0.07
CA PHE A 26 -2.94 10.55 -0.20
C PHE A 26 -4.19 11.35 -0.54
N ASN A 27 -5.36 10.71 -0.65
CA ASN A 27 -6.60 11.32 -1.12
C ASN A 27 -6.41 12.10 -2.44
N LYS A 28 -5.72 11.49 -3.41
CA LYS A 28 -5.43 12.04 -4.74
C LYS A 28 -6.32 11.40 -5.80
N ASP A 29 -6.57 12.12 -6.90
CA ASP A 29 -7.20 11.50 -8.08
C ASP A 29 -6.35 10.34 -8.60
N TYR A 30 -7.04 9.26 -8.99
CA TYR A 30 -6.40 8.03 -9.45
C TYR A 30 -5.56 8.27 -10.72
N MET A 31 -6.07 9.04 -11.68
CA MET A 31 -5.39 9.27 -12.95
C MET A 31 -4.20 10.20 -12.78
N GLU A 32 -4.33 11.22 -11.93
CA GLU A 32 -3.22 12.09 -11.53
C GLU A 32 -2.12 11.29 -10.83
N CYS A 33 -2.47 10.48 -9.83
CA CYS A 33 -1.52 9.60 -9.13
C CYS A 33 -0.82 8.66 -10.11
N ARG A 34 -1.55 8.06 -11.07
CA ARG A 34 -0.97 7.19 -12.08
C ARG A 34 0.03 7.94 -12.97
N ARG A 35 -0.28 9.18 -13.38
CA ARG A 35 0.62 10.00 -14.19
C ARG A 35 1.89 10.36 -13.41
N GLU A 36 1.74 10.80 -12.16
CA GLU A 36 2.82 11.13 -11.24
C GLU A 36 3.80 9.96 -11.07
N LEU A 37 3.28 8.77 -10.75
CA LEU A 37 4.12 7.57 -10.57
C LEU A 37 4.86 7.19 -11.86
N ASN A 38 4.22 7.31 -13.02
CA ASN A 38 4.89 7.06 -14.31
C ASN A 38 5.93 8.12 -14.69
N GLN A 39 5.73 9.36 -14.27
CA GLN A 39 6.72 10.42 -14.44
C GLN A 39 7.93 10.16 -13.54
N LYS A 40 7.72 9.94 -12.23
CA LYS A 40 8.79 9.63 -11.28
C LYS A 40 9.59 8.39 -11.67
N LYS A 41 8.89 7.36 -12.15
CA LYS A 41 9.52 6.15 -12.69
C LYS A 41 10.54 6.46 -13.79
N ARG A 42 10.18 7.35 -14.72
CA ARG A 42 11.07 7.79 -15.82
C ARG A 42 12.20 8.67 -15.31
N GLU A 43 11.90 9.65 -14.45
CA GLU A 43 12.90 10.56 -13.86
C GLU A 43 13.98 9.82 -13.07
N TRP A 44 13.62 8.72 -12.41
CA TRP A 44 14.52 7.93 -11.56
C TRP A 44 15.05 6.65 -12.24
N ASN A 45 14.85 6.49 -13.56
CA ASN A 45 15.30 5.35 -14.35
C ASN A 45 14.86 3.97 -13.80
N PHE A 46 13.63 3.85 -13.32
CA PHE A 46 13.02 2.56 -12.96
C PHE A 46 12.25 1.95 -14.14
N THR A 47 12.23 0.62 -14.23
CA THR A 47 11.42 -0.09 -15.23
C THR A 47 9.94 -0.10 -14.84
N SER A 48 9.66 -0.19 -13.53
CA SER A 48 8.30 -0.26 -12.99
C SER A 48 8.15 0.53 -11.68
N TYR A 49 7.05 1.27 -11.51
CA TYR A 49 6.70 1.87 -10.21
C TYR A 49 6.23 0.82 -9.19
N LYS A 50 6.12 -0.46 -9.59
CA LYS A 50 5.82 -1.59 -8.70
C LYS A 50 7.08 -2.13 -8.01
N ASP A 51 8.26 -1.70 -8.46
CA ASP A 51 9.53 -2.14 -7.90
C ASP A 51 9.61 -1.73 -6.43
N THR A 52 10.06 -2.65 -5.59
CA THR A 52 10.15 -2.39 -4.14
C THR A 52 11.06 -1.19 -3.87
N LYS A 53 12.19 -1.08 -4.58
CA LYS A 53 13.10 0.06 -4.44
C LYS A 53 12.42 1.38 -4.82
N PHE A 54 11.62 1.41 -5.89
CA PHE A 54 10.85 2.60 -6.27
C PHE A 54 9.90 3.04 -5.14
N LEU A 55 9.15 2.11 -4.53
CA LEU A 55 8.25 2.42 -3.42
C LEU A 55 8.99 2.99 -2.21
N TYR A 56 10.18 2.46 -1.93
CA TYR A 56 11.00 2.90 -0.81
C TYR A 56 11.52 4.32 -1.05
N ASP A 57 11.97 4.62 -2.27
CA ASP A 57 12.42 5.96 -2.66
C ASP A 57 11.27 6.97 -2.69
N TYR A 58 10.10 6.56 -3.18
CA TYR A 58 8.90 7.40 -3.24
C TYR A 58 8.36 7.74 -1.84
N LEU A 59 8.39 6.79 -0.89
CA LEU A 59 7.88 6.96 0.47
C LEU A 59 8.96 7.24 1.52
N LYS A 60 10.19 7.58 1.10
CA LYS A 60 11.34 7.77 2.01
C LYS A 60 11.14 8.84 3.09
N GLY A 61 10.25 9.81 2.85
CA GLY A 61 9.95 10.89 3.79
C GLY A 61 8.91 10.54 4.86
N TYR A 62 8.29 9.36 4.78
CA TYR A 62 7.22 8.93 5.70
C TYR A 62 7.77 7.97 6.76
N PRO A 63 7.26 8.03 8.01
CA PRO A 63 7.61 7.06 9.04
C PRO A 63 7.34 5.63 8.55
N ARG A 64 8.35 4.76 8.72
CA ARG A 64 8.33 3.40 8.19
C ARG A 64 8.34 2.38 9.32
N LEU A 65 7.32 1.54 9.36
CA LEU A 65 7.21 0.38 10.24
C LEU A 65 7.72 -0.86 9.51
N ILE A 66 8.71 -1.55 10.09
CA ILE A 66 9.34 -2.73 9.49
C ILE A 66 9.00 -3.95 10.33
N PHE A 67 8.36 -4.94 9.71
CA PHE A 67 7.98 -6.17 10.37
C PHE A 67 8.94 -7.29 9.97
N LYS A 68 9.96 -7.50 10.81
CA LYS A 68 10.96 -8.55 10.57
C LYS A 68 10.36 -9.93 10.85
N ALA A 69 10.74 -10.91 10.06
CA ALA A 69 10.38 -12.30 10.33
C ALA A 69 11.22 -12.81 11.51
N ILE A 70 10.56 -13.25 12.57
CA ILE A 70 11.19 -13.91 13.72
C ILE A 70 11.06 -15.42 13.50
N LYS A 71 12.16 -16.16 13.66
CA LYS A 71 12.18 -17.60 13.43
C LYS A 71 11.27 -18.28 14.46
N GLY A 72 10.29 -19.06 13.99
CA GLY A 72 9.33 -19.75 14.85
C GLY A 72 8.05 -18.97 15.13
N GLU A 73 7.98 -17.70 14.73
CA GLU A 73 6.77 -16.88 14.89
C GLU A 73 6.05 -16.66 13.55
N PRO A 74 4.71 -16.67 13.54
CA PRO A 74 3.96 -16.30 12.36
C PRO A 74 4.23 -14.83 12.01
N ARG A 75 4.35 -14.54 10.71
CA ARG A 75 4.44 -13.15 10.25
C ARG A 75 3.11 -12.44 10.51
N ILE A 76 3.20 -11.17 10.90
CA ILE A 76 2.06 -10.27 10.99
C ILE A 76 1.28 -10.25 9.65
N LYS A 77 -0.02 -10.51 9.72
CA LYS A 77 -0.94 -10.43 8.60
C LYS A 77 -1.57 -9.05 8.52
N GLY A 78 -2.23 -8.75 7.40
CA GLY A 78 -3.02 -7.53 7.25
C GLY A 78 -4.13 -7.42 8.30
N SER A 79 -4.76 -8.54 8.67
CA SER A 79 -5.73 -8.59 9.79
C SER A 79 -5.12 -8.10 11.10
N ASP A 80 -3.97 -8.65 11.47
CA ASP A 80 -3.28 -8.32 12.72
C ASP A 80 -2.83 -6.86 12.70
N PHE A 81 -2.35 -6.38 11.54
CA PHE A 81 -1.99 -4.97 11.36
C PHE A 81 -3.16 -4.02 11.63
N THR A 82 -4.35 -4.35 11.14
CA THR A 82 -5.53 -3.50 11.37
C THR A 82 -5.98 -3.41 12.83
N GLU A 83 -5.74 -4.46 13.61
CA GLU A 83 -6.05 -4.48 15.04
C GLU A 83 -5.01 -3.69 15.86
N LEU A 84 -3.73 -3.81 15.47
CA LEU A 84 -2.63 -3.07 16.10
C LEU A 84 -2.66 -1.57 15.75
N HIS A 85 -3.20 -1.22 14.58
CA HIS A 85 -3.27 0.14 14.07
C HIS A 85 -4.72 0.53 13.72
N PRO A 86 -5.58 0.75 14.74
CA PRO A 86 -7.01 1.06 14.51
C PRO A 86 -7.26 2.48 14.00
N LYS A 87 -6.24 3.36 14.02
CA LYS A 87 -6.34 4.77 13.59
C LYS A 87 -5.19 5.11 12.67
N GLY A 88 -5.40 6.08 11.78
CA GLY A 88 -4.41 6.58 10.84
C GLY A 88 -4.49 5.91 9.46
N THR A 89 -3.65 6.39 8.55
CA THR A 89 -3.58 5.93 7.16
C THR A 89 -2.19 5.37 6.86
N TYR A 90 -2.15 4.12 6.43
CA TYR A 90 -0.93 3.37 6.17
C TYR A 90 -0.92 2.76 4.76
N ILE A 91 0.20 2.87 4.06
CA ILE A 91 0.45 2.06 2.87
C ILE A 91 1.16 0.78 3.30
N LEU A 92 0.60 -0.38 2.95
CA LEU A 92 1.11 -1.69 3.34
C LEU A 92 1.81 -2.37 2.16
N LYS A 93 3.10 -2.66 2.30
CA LYS A 93 3.81 -3.59 1.41
C LYS A 93 3.63 -5.02 1.93
N MET A 94 2.87 -5.82 1.19
CA MET A 94 2.54 -7.19 1.55
C MET A 94 3.22 -8.19 0.61
N ALA A 95 3.10 -9.48 0.93
CA ALA A 95 3.54 -10.55 0.05
C ALA A 95 2.93 -10.44 -1.37
N GLY A 96 3.74 -10.03 -2.35
CA GLY A 96 3.33 -9.88 -3.76
C GLY A 96 2.28 -8.79 -4.02
N HIS A 97 2.01 -7.90 -3.07
CA HIS A 97 0.89 -6.96 -3.15
C HIS A 97 1.17 -5.65 -2.40
N VAL A 98 0.41 -4.60 -2.73
CA VAL A 98 0.40 -3.33 -2.01
C VAL A 98 -1.04 -2.93 -1.75
N ALA A 99 -1.37 -2.67 -0.48
CA ALA A 99 -2.69 -2.25 -0.05
C ALA A 99 -2.60 -0.97 0.77
N VAL A 100 -3.75 -0.37 1.07
CA VAL A 100 -3.85 0.75 2.01
C VAL A 100 -4.73 0.34 3.19
N CYS A 101 -4.34 0.74 4.38
CA CYS A 101 -5.14 0.67 5.60
C CYS A 101 -5.54 2.09 5.98
N VAL A 102 -6.84 2.36 6.14
CA VAL A 102 -7.37 3.64 6.57
C VAL A 102 -8.24 3.39 7.80
N GLU A 103 -7.91 4.00 8.93
CA GLU A 103 -8.62 3.86 10.20
C GLU A 103 -8.89 2.38 10.57
N GLY A 104 -7.84 1.55 10.51
CA GLY A 104 -7.95 0.11 10.84
C GLY A 104 -8.69 -0.72 9.79
N VAL A 105 -8.95 -0.19 8.58
CA VAL A 105 -9.64 -0.92 7.51
C VAL A 105 -8.76 -1.01 6.26
N ILE A 106 -8.48 -2.23 5.82
CA ILE A 106 -7.82 -2.45 4.53
C ILE A 106 -8.81 -2.17 3.40
N LEU A 107 -8.45 -1.25 2.50
CA LEU A 107 -9.22 -0.91 1.32
C LEU A 107 -8.57 -1.51 0.08
N ASP A 108 -9.24 -2.46 -0.56
CA ASP A 108 -8.74 -3.13 -1.76
C ASP A 108 -9.87 -3.77 -2.59
N THR A 109 -9.57 -4.28 -3.78
CA THR A 109 -10.53 -4.95 -4.69
C THR A 109 -10.83 -6.40 -4.34
N TRP A 110 -10.09 -6.99 -3.39
CA TRP A 110 -10.33 -8.32 -2.82
C TRP A 110 -9.79 -8.34 -1.39
N ASP A 111 -10.26 -9.28 -0.58
CA ASP A 111 -9.74 -9.44 0.79
C ASP A 111 -8.30 -9.95 0.75
N CYS A 112 -7.34 -9.03 0.89
CA CYS A 112 -5.92 -9.33 0.97
C CYS A 112 -5.40 -9.43 2.42
N SER A 113 -6.28 -9.35 3.43
CA SER A 113 -5.90 -9.25 4.85
C SER A 113 -5.11 -10.47 5.34
N TYR A 114 -5.29 -11.63 4.72
CA TYR A 114 -4.57 -12.86 5.04
C TYR A 114 -3.06 -12.84 4.66
N ARG A 115 -2.63 -11.87 3.85
CA ARG A 115 -1.23 -11.79 3.38
C ARG A 115 -0.32 -11.19 4.46
N SER A 116 0.93 -11.66 4.51
CA SER A 116 1.92 -11.09 5.42
C SER A 116 2.28 -9.66 5.04
N VAL A 117 2.34 -8.78 6.03
CA VAL A 117 2.83 -7.40 5.89
C VAL A 117 4.33 -7.40 6.16
N TYR A 118 5.10 -6.82 5.24
CA TYR A 118 6.56 -6.71 5.37
C TYR A 118 6.98 -5.33 5.88
N THR A 119 6.29 -4.31 5.41
CA THR A 119 6.60 -2.91 5.73
C THR A 119 5.32 -2.10 5.59
N ALA A 120 5.13 -1.13 6.46
CA ALA A 120 4.09 -0.13 6.34
C ALA A 120 4.70 1.28 6.39
N TRP A 121 4.09 2.23 5.67
CA TRP A 121 4.42 3.65 5.78
C TRP A 121 3.22 4.40 6.33
N GLU A 122 3.44 5.20 7.36
CA GLU A 122 2.43 6.07 7.98
C GLU A 122 2.31 7.36 7.18
N ILE A 123 1.15 7.57 6.55
CA ILE A 123 0.88 8.74 5.70
C ILE A 123 0.19 9.84 6.47
N LYS A 124 -0.77 9.47 7.33
CA LYS A 124 -1.53 10.39 8.17
C LYS A 124 -1.84 9.74 9.51
N LYS A 125 -1.73 10.51 10.59
CA LYS A 125 -2.18 10.16 11.94
C LYS A 125 -3.59 10.65 12.21
#